data_AF-A0A7C6N272-F1
#
_entry.id   AF-A0A7C6N272-F1
#
_cell.length_a   1.000
_cell.length_b   1.000
_cell.length_c   1.000
_cell.angle_alpha   90.00
_cell.angle_beta   90.00
_cell.angle_gamma   90.00
#
_symmetry.space_group_name_H-M   'P 1'
#
loop_
_entity.id
_entity.type
_entity.pdbx_description
1 polymer ?
#
loop_
_entity_poly.entity_id
_entity_poly.type
_entity_poly.pdbx_seq_one_letter_code
_entity_poly.pdbx_strand_id
1 'polypeptide(L)'
;MNLKFIFATLVSGQIDADRMDYLLRDTEFTGVTYGKFDLDKVIEGLVVSVDSMGRYRICFMEKYRSYIEEYFYARYQMYNNVYYHPYKLLSEEIFCKILQEAKKLTLNGSLVSNMLSPALELIFTQSEVSVDMYCQLDDTVAIGAIQTWSGLEQQPLAYLSASLLERRGYCRLEVVDVDRFIDKAKDIFGDSVLEKHFLICLDKMVNMYDKSKGIYILNNSGIIKRLQECSALAGEYSSEKYIYYSKELAKDIYDIDEEKLEEFEELIKRCMLSNNMEIEKKYVFPKENYQEIMDSLKNYLLGRNYQIHDMSRKLQVDTYYDTPDNYLNNNDHTLRFREVGDDVYITCKHPVSSSLSHGLGGQLERKEEEERVNGSDLDANQEIISRFLS
;
A
#
# COMPACT_ATOMS: atom_id res chain seq x y z
N MET A 1 24.43 -25.09 34.54
CA MET A 1 23.64 -24.93 33.29
C MET A 1 23.24 -23.47 33.16
N ASN A 2 23.76 -22.73 32.18
CA ASN A 2 23.41 -21.32 32.00
C ASN A 2 22.16 -21.22 31.10
N LEU A 3 20.99 -21.05 31.72
CA LEU A 3 19.69 -20.94 31.03
C LEU A 3 19.32 -19.50 30.67
N LYS A 4 20.19 -18.52 30.93
CA LYS A 4 19.88 -17.09 30.70
C LYS A 4 19.45 -16.83 29.25
N PHE A 5 20.08 -17.51 28.30
CA PHE A 5 19.72 -17.41 26.89
C PHE A 5 18.31 -17.98 26.60
N ILE A 6 17.93 -19.08 27.24
CA ILE A 6 16.61 -19.70 27.11
C ILE A 6 15.52 -18.77 27.66
N PHE A 7 15.71 -18.21 28.85
CA PHE A 7 14.74 -17.28 29.43
C PHE A 7 14.60 -15.99 28.61
N ALA A 8 15.72 -15.46 28.09
CA ALA A 8 15.68 -14.30 27.21
C ALA A 8 14.84 -14.56 25.95
N THR A 9 14.93 -15.76 25.35
CA THR A 9 14.15 -16.10 24.16
C THR A 9 12.65 -16.28 24.41
N LEU A 10 12.23 -16.59 25.64
CA LEU A 10 10.81 -16.66 26.02
C LEU A 10 10.17 -15.27 26.16
N VAL A 11 10.98 -14.25 26.46
CA VAL A 11 10.54 -12.85 26.56
C VAL A 11 10.68 -12.13 25.23
N SER A 12 11.74 -12.41 24.47
CA SER A 12 12.05 -11.76 23.20
C SER A 12 12.61 -12.76 22.19
N GLY A 13 11.77 -13.21 21.27
CA GLY A 13 12.03 -14.27 20.28
C GLY A 13 11.15 -14.15 19.03
N GLN A 14 11.03 -15.24 18.27
CA GLN A 14 10.05 -15.34 17.17
C GLN A 14 8.68 -15.83 17.64
N ILE A 15 8.69 -16.63 18.71
CA ILE A 15 7.53 -17.14 19.44
C ILE A 15 7.87 -16.89 20.90
N ASP A 16 7.37 -15.78 21.43
CA ASP A 16 7.61 -15.28 22.79
C ASP A 16 6.29 -14.87 23.43
N ALA A 17 6.31 -14.62 24.73
CA ALA A 17 5.11 -14.26 25.48
C ALA A 17 4.50 -12.93 25.00
N ASP A 18 5.34 -11.96 24.63
CA ASP A 18 4.92 -10.64 24.16
C ASP A 18 4.07 -10.73 22.88
N ARG A 19 4.60 -11.41 21.86
CA ARG A 19 3.93 -11.58 20.56
C ARG A 19 2.68 -12.43 20.66
N MET A 20 2.72 -13.49 21.44
CA MET A 20 1.55 -14.33 21.62
C MET A 20 0.41 -13.55 22.29
N ASP A 21 0.72 -12.71 23.29
CA ASP A 21 -0.28 -11.87 23.95
C ASP A 21 -0.82 -10.80 23.00
N TYR A 22 0.04 -9.95 22.41
CA TYR A 22 -0.46 -8.84 21.61
C TYR A 22 -1.19 -9.31 20.36
N LEU A 23 -0.79 -10.43 19.73
CA LEU A 23 -1.52 -10.95 18.57
C LEU A 23 -2.96 -11.31 18.93
N LEU A 24 -3.17 -12.02 20.05
CA LEU A 24 -4.51 -12.41 20.49
C LEU A 24 -5.31 -11.22 21.01
N ARG A 25 -4.66 -10.34 21.79
CA ARG A 25 -5.25 -9.12 22.32
C ARG A 25 -5.71 -8.21 21.18
N ASP A 26 -4.84 -7.88 20.24
CA ASP A 26 -5.15 -6.97 19.15
C ASP A 26 -6.21 -7.58 18.23
N THR A 27 -6.20 -8.91 18.02
CA THR A 27 -7.28 -9.61 17.31
C THR A 27 -8.64 -9.39 17.98
N GLU A 28 -8.71 -9.52 19.31
CA GLU A 28 -9.93 -9.29 20.07
C GLU A 28 -10.40 -7.82 20.00
N PHE A 29 -9.50 -6.87 20.24
CA PHE A 29 -9.86 -5.44 20.28
C PHE A 29 -10.14 -4.82 18.90
N THR A 30 -9.55 -5.36 17.83
CA THR A 30 -9.85 -4.91 16.45
C THR A 30 -11.04 -5.65 15.84
N GLY A 31 -11.46 -6.78 16.42
CA GLY A 31 -12.58 -7.59 15.93
C GLY A 31 -12.27 -8.42 14.68
N VAL A 32 -11.00 -8.50 14.27
CA VAL A 32 -10.58 -9.31 13.13
C VAL A 32 -10.52 -10.79 13.52
N THR A 33 -10.69 -11.71 12.58
CA THR A 33 -10.73 -13.15 12.89
C THR A 33 -9.47 -13.91 12.49
N TYR A 34 -8.68 -13.36 11.56
CA TYR A 34 -7.51 -14.02 10.99
C TYR A 34 -6.26 -14.01 11.90
N GLY A 35 -6.28 -13.31 13.04
CA GLY A 35 -5.18 -13.28 14.01
C GLY A 35 -5.28 -14.30 15.15
N LYS A 36 -6.28 -15.18 15.13
CA LYS A 36 -6.46 -16.23 16.15
C LYS A 36 -5.55 -17.42 15.89
N PHE A 37 -5.01 -18.01 16.96
CA PHE A 37 -4.26 -19.26 16.96
C PHE A 37 -4.41 -19.96 18.33
N ASP A 38 -4.14 -21.27 18.39
CA ASP A 38 -4.24 -22.03 19.65
C ASP A 38 -3.01 -21.82 20.55
N LEU A 39 -3.11 -20.86 21.47
CA LEU A 39 -2.06 -20.54 22.45
C LEU A 39 -1.63 -21.74 23.28
N ASP A 40 -2.59 -22.52 23.77
CA ASP A 40 -2.33 -23.65 24.66
C ASP A 40 -1.51 -24.71 23.93
N LYS A 41 -1.80 -24.97 22.66
CA LYS A 41 -1.05 -25.94 21.84
C LYS A 41 0.35 -25.45 21.48
N VAL A 42 0.53 -24.17 21.24
CA VAL A 42 1.87 -23.58 21.03
C VAL A 42 2.72 -23.76 22.30
N ILE A 43 2.16 -23.47 23.48
CA ILE A 43 2.85 -23.62 24.77
C ILE A 43 3.12 -25.10 25.08
N GLU A 44 2.13 -25.99 24.87
CA GLU A 44 2.24 -27.43 25.10
C GLU A 44 3.34 -28.07 24.22
N GLY A 45 3.58 -27.50 23.04
CA GLY A 45 4.62 -27.96 22.13
C GLY A 45 6.04 -27.56 22.51
N LEU A 46 6.24 -26.59 23.39
CA LEU A 46 7.57 -26.10 23.77
C LEU A 46 8.39 -27.17 24.49
N VAL A 47 9.64 -27.34 24.07
CA VAL A 47 10.62 -28.23 24.70
C VAL A 47 12.01 -27.63 24.62
N VAL A 48 12.85 -27.89 25.62
CA VAL A 48 14.28 -27.57 25.56
C VAL A 48 15.04 -28.82 25.14
N SER A 49 15.85 -28.70 24.08
CA SER A 49 16.69 -29.80 23.58
C SER A 49 18.12 -29.31 23.33
N VAL A 50 19.04 -30.25 23.05
CA VAL A 50 20.45 -29.98 22.79
C VAL A 50 20.73 -30.28 21.33
N ASP A 51 21.27 -29.31 20.59
CA ASP A 51 21.64 -29.49 19.18
C ASP A 51 22.90 -30.34 19.00
N SER A 52 23.21 -30.70 17.74
CA SER A 52 24.40 -31.49 17.39
C SER A 52 25.73 -30.83 17.79
N MET A 53 25.73 -29.54 18.13
CA MET A 53 26.89 -28.80 18.61
C MET A 53 26.90 -28.66 20.14
N GLY A 54 26.03 -29.37 20.86
CA GLY A 54 25.94 -29.33 22.32
C GLY A 54 25.27 -28.08 22.88
N ARG A 55 24.57 -27.28 22.05
CA ARG A 55 23.91 -26.04 22.49
C ARG A 55 22.46 -26.30 22.87
N TYR A 56 22.04 -25.77 24.01
CA TYR A 56 20.64 -25.74 24.40
C TYR A 56 19.83 -24.86 23.44
N ARG A 57 18.66 -25.35 23.03
CA ARG A 57 17.72 -24.64 22.17
C ARG A 57 16.30 -24.84 22.68
N ILE A 58 15.50 -23.80 22.53
CA ILE A 58 14.04 -23.94 22.53
C ILE A 58 13.65 -24.57 21.20
N CYS A 59 12.84 -25.61 21.26
CA CYS A 59 12.28 -26.32 20.13
C CYS A 59 10.78 -26.54 20.35
N PHE A 60 10.09 -26.95 19.29
CA PHE A 60 8.71 -27.42 19.36
C PHE A 60 8.64 -28.89 18.97
N MET A 61 7.89 -29.71 19.69
CA MET A 61 7.71 -31.11 19.31
C MET A 61 6.98 -31.20 17.96
N GLU A 62 7.43 -32.07 17.07
CA GLU A 62 6.92 -32.21 15.70
C GLU A 62 5.40 -32.44 15.62
N LYS A 63 4.80 -33.11 16.61
CA LYS A 63 3.35 -33.31 16.67
C LYS A 63 2.53 -32.01 16.82
N TYR A 64 3.14 -30.89 17.24
CA TYR A 64 2.48 -29.57 17.31
C TYR A 64 2.87 -28.64 16.17
N ARG A 65 3.60 -29.12 15.15
CA ARG A 65 4.08 -28.27 14.04
C ARG A 65 2.96 -27.43 13.40
N SER A 66 1.78 -28.01 13.20
CA SER A 66 0.64 -27.31 12.59
C SER A 66 0.18 -26.08 13.39
N TYR A 67 0.27 -26.11 14.72
CA TYR A 67 -0.09 -24.95 15.57
C TYR A 67 0.97 -23.84 15.50
N ILE A 68 2.24 -24.22 15.27
CA ILE A 68 3.30 -23.24 15.01
C ILE A 68 3.12 -22.58 13.64
N GLU A 69 2.70 -23.35 12.64
CA GLU A 69 2.34 -22.84 11.32
C GLU A 69 1.12 -21.90 11.39
N GLU A 70 0.09 -22.28 12.14
CA GLU A 70 -1.09 -21.45 12.42
C GLU A 70 -0.70 -20.12 13.08
N TYR A 71 0.15 -20.14 14.13
CA TYR A 71 0.66 -18.92 14.77
C TYR A 71 1.35 -17.98 13.77
N PHE A 72 2.23 -18.49 12.90
CA PHE A 72 2.92 -17.65 11.93
C PHE A 72 1.97 -17.11 10.86
N TYR A 73 0.96 -17.88 10.47
CA TYR A 73 -0.06 -17.42 9.53
C TYR A 73 -0.91 -16.31 10.15
N ALA A 74 -1.38 -16.51 11.39
CA ALA A 74 -2.10 -15.49 12.15
C ALA A 74 -1.28 -14.20 12.30
N ARG A 75 -0.01 -14.34 12.67
CA ARG A 75 0.93 -13.22 12.74
C ARG A 75 1.03 -12.49 11.40
N TYR A 76 1.26 -13.21 10.31
CA TYR A 76 1.36 -12.60 8.98
C TYR A 76 0.09 -11.81 8.61
N GLN A 77 -1.09 -12.37 8.86
CA GLN A 77 -2.36 -11.69 8.60
C GLN A 77 -2.53 -10.43 9.46
N MET A 78 -2.14 -10.46 10.73
CA MET A 78 -2.16 -9.28 11.60
C MET A 78 -1.23 -8.17 11.09
N TYR A 79 -0.01 -8.52 10.68
CA TYR A 79 0.90 -7.55 10.06
C TYR A 79 0.33 -6.99 8.76
N ASN A 80 -0.21 -7.83 7.89
CA ASN A 80 -0.69 -7.42 6.58
C ASN A 80 -1.92 -6.50 6.64
N ASN A 81 -2.87 -6.80 7.54
CA ASN A 81 -4.17 -6.17 7.53
C ASN A 81 -4.40 -5.16 8.67
N VAL A 82 -3.62 -5.23 9.76
CA VAL A 82 -3.76 -4.35 10.93
C VAL A 82 -2.54 -3.45 11.07
N TYR A 83 -1.35 -4.03 11.35
CA TYR A 83 -0.17 -3.22 11.69
C TYR A 83 0.39 -2.41 10.52
N TYR A 84 0.25 -2.92 9.29
CA TYR A 84 0.59 -2.23 8.06
C TYR A 84 -0.64 -1.86 7.22
N HIS A 85 -1.79 -1.65 7.87
CA HIS A 85 -2.96 -1.11 7.18
C HIS A 85 -2.61 0.27 6.58
N PRO A 86 -2.97 0.57 5.32
CA PRO A 86 -2.53 1.80 4.63
C PRO A 86 -2.83 3.08 5.40
N TYR A 87 -4.03 3.16 6.01
CA TYR A 87 -4.45 4.31 6.80
C TYR A 87 -3.68 4.46 8.13
N LYS A 88 -3.29 3.34 8.76
CA LYS A 88 -2.46 3.34 9.96
C LYS A 88 -1.08 3.90 9.61
N LEU A 89 -0.48 3.43 8.51
CA LEU A 89 0.83 3.92 8.06
C LEU A 89 0.80 5.41 7.72
N LEU A 90 -0.26 5.88 7.05
CA LEU A 90 -0.43 7.31 6.79
C LEU A 90 -0.51 8.11 8.09
N SER A 91 -1.30 7.64 9.06
CA SER A 91 -1.46 8.33 10.35
C SER A 91 -0.14 8.41 11.13
N GLU A 92 0.66 7.33 11.10
CA GLU A 92 2.00 7.29 11.70
C GLU A 92 2.95 8.26 11.00
N GLU A 93 2.95 8.31 9.67
CA GLU A 93 3.79 9.25 8.92
C GLU A 93 3.40 10.71 9.15
N ILE A 94 2.09 11.01 9.18
CA ILE A 94 1.59 12.35 9.54
C ILE A 94 2.05 12.71 10.96
N PHE A 95 1.93 11.80 11.92
CA PHE A 95 2.38 12.04 13.30
C PHE A 95 3.89 12.31 13.37
N CYS A 96 4.72 11.54 12.65
CA CYS A 96 6.15 11.81 12.54
C CYS A 96 6.43 13.20 11.96
N LYS A 97 5.74 13.59 10.88
CA LYS A 97 5.87 14.91 10.24
C LYS A 97 5.43 16.05 11.17
N ILE A 98 4.37 15.87 11.96
CA ILE A 98 3.95 16.82 13.01
C ILE A 98 5.11 17.05 13.99
N LEU A 99 5.70 15.98 14.53
CA LEU A 99 6.81 16.10 15.49
C LEU A 99 8.05 16.75 14.87
N GLN A 100 8.34 16.46 13.60
CA GLN A 100 9.44 17.08 12.85
C GLN A 100 9.24 18.59 12.67
N GLU A 101 8.06 19.02 12.24
CA GLU A 101 7.74 20.45 12.09
C GLU A 101 7.67 21.17 13.43
N ALA A 102 7.09 20.55 14.47
CA ALA A 102 7.09 21.10 15.82
C ALA A 102 8.52 21.29 16.34
N LYS A 103 9.41 20.30 16.15
CA LYS A 103 10.83 20.42 16.50
C LYS A 103 11.50 21.56 15.74
N LYS A 104 11.30 21.65 14.43
CA LYS A 104 11.88 22.71 13.58
C LYS A 104 11.44 24.11 14.03
N LEU A 105 10.15 24.29 14.31
CA LEU A 105 9.60 25.56 14.81
C LEU A 105 10.05 25.86 16.25
N THR A 106 10.32 24.84 17.07
CA THR A 106 10.91 25.04 18.40
C THR A 106 12.34 25.57 18.26
N LEU A 107 13.15 24.91 17.44
CA LEU A 107 14.57 25.26 17.26
C LEU A 107 14.80 26.64 16.63
N ASN A 108 13.85 27.13 15.83
CA ASN A 108 13.92 28.47 15.25
C ASN A 108 13.21 29.56 16.10
N GLY A 109 12.65 29.19 17.26
CA GLY A 109 11.97 30.09 18.18
C GLY A 109 10.56 30.53 17.77
N SER A 110 9.95 29.88 16.77
CA SER A 110 8.60 30.21 16.28
C SER A 110 7.49 29.47 17.03
N LEU A 111 7.80 28.32 17.64
CA LEU A 111 6.88 27.60 18.52
C LEU A 111 7.10 28.06 19.97
N VAL A 112 6.09 28.73 20.53
CA VAL A 112 6.14 29.26 21.89
C VAL A 112 6.05 28.12 22.91
N SER A 113 6.82 28.20 24.00
CA SER A 113 6.91 27.16 25.03
C SER A 113 5.57 26.84 25.73
N ASN A 114 4.61 27.77 25.76
CA ASN A 114 3.27 27.50 26.30
C ASN A 114 2.45 26.52 25.44
N MET A 115 2.91 26.19 24.22
CA MET A 115 2.32 25.18 23.33
C MET A 115 3.05 23.84 23.40
N LEU A 116 4.02 23.69 24.31
CA LEU A 116 4.83 22.49 24.49
C LEU A 116 4.81 22.05 25.95
N SER A 117 4.89 20.74 26.18
CA SER A 117 5.26 20.26 27.51
C SER A 117 6.77 20.45 27.73
N PRO A 118 7.23 20.67 28.97
CA PRO A 118 8.65 20.80 29.27
C PRO A 118 9.48 19.60 28.77
N ALA A 119 8.93 18.40 28.89
CA ALA A 119 9.54 17.17 28.39
C ALA A 119 9.76 17.21 26.87
N LEU A 120 8.74 17.61 26.08
CA LEU A 120 8.86 17.73 24.63
C LEU A 120 9.85 18.82 24.20
N GLU A 121 9.84 19.96 24.89
CA GLU A 121 10.78 21.06 24.63
C GLU A 121 12.23 20.60 24.82
N LEU A 122 12.54 19.87 25.91
CA LEU A 122 13.87 19.32 26.11
C LEU A 122 14.23 18.25 25.06
N ILE A 123 13.30 17.38 24.67
CA ILE A 123 13.52 16.40 23.60
C ILE A 123 13.85 17.10 22.27
N PHE A 124 13.10 18.14 21.91
CA PHE A 124 13.28 18.87 20.66
C PHE A 124 14.58 19.66 20.63
N THR A 125 14.97 20.26 21.76
CA THR A 125 16.25 20.97 21.91
C THR A 125 17.45 20.05 22.13
N GLN A 126 17.25 18.72 22.15
CA GLN A 126 18.28 17.71 22.41
C GLN A 126 18.98 17.90 23.77
N SER A 127 18.22 18.40 24.74
CA SER A 127 18.64 18.53 26.12
C SER A 127 18.44 17.23 26.89
N GLU A 128 19.09 17.09 28.04
CA GLU A 128 18.93 15.90 28.89
C GLU A 128 17.53 15.87 29.51
N VAL A 129 16.84 14.73 29.38
CA VAL A 129 15.50 14.50 29.93
C VAL A 129 15.62 13.47 31.04
N SER A 130 15.19 13.84 32.26
CA SER A 130 15.15 12.88 33.37
C SER A 130 14.11 11.79 33.13
N VAL A 131 14.29 10.63 33.75
CA VAL A 131 13.31 9.53 33.69
C VAL A 131 11.94 10.00 34.18
N ASP A 132 11.90 10.75 35.28
CA ASP A 132 10.65 11.27 35.84
C ASP A 132 9.89 12.16 34.86
N MET A 133 10.61 12.98 34.08
CA MET A 133 10.01 13.87 33.10
C MET A 133 9.62 13.14 31.82
N TYR A 134 10.40 12.13 31.40
CA TYR A 134 10.00 11.24 30.31
C TYR A 134 8.71 10.48 30.65
N CYS A 135 8.56 10.02 31.91
CA CYS A 135 7.35 9.35 32.38
C CYS A 135 6.12 10.26 32.49
N GLN A 136 6.26 11.58 32.31
CA GLN A 136 5.11 12.49 32.18
C GLN A 136 4.56 12.55 30.74
N LEU A 137 5.24 11.94 29.78
CA LEU A 137 4.75 11.86 28.41
C LEU A 137 3.80 10.68 28.26
N ASP A 138 2.60 10.97 27.79
CA ASP A 138 1.60 9.99 27.40
C ASP A 138 0.82 10.51 26.17
N ASP A 139 -0.11 9.68 25.68
CA ASP A 139 -0.95 10.01 24.53
C ASP A 139 -1.78 11.28 24.76
N THR A 140 -2.19 11.56 26.00
CA THR A 140 -2.98 12.76 26.34
C THR A 140 -2.14 14.02 26.17
N VAL A 141 -0.87 13.99 26.60
CA VAL A 141 0.07 15.10 26.40
C VAL A 141 0.33 15.32 24.91
N ALA A 142 0.55 14.25 24.14
CA ALA A 142 0.76 14.35 22.70
C ALA A 142 -0.48 14.90 21.97
N ILE A 143 -1.66 14.35 22.23
CA ILE A 143 -2.92 14.78 21.61
C ILE A 143 -3.25 16.22 22.00
N GLY A 144 -3.04 16.62 23.26
CA GLY A 144 -3.26 18.00 23.70
C GLY A 144 -2.36 19.01 22.99
N ALA A 145 -1.10 18.64 22.74
CA ALA A 145 -0.17 19.45 21.95
C ALA A 145 -0.64 19.55 20.49
N ILE A 146 -0.99 18.44 19.85
CA ILE A 146 -1.51 18.40 18.47
C ILE A 146 -2.79 19.23 18.34
N GLN A 147 -3.70 19.15 19.31
CA GLN A 147 -4.92 19.96 19.34
C GLN A 147 -4.60 21.45 19.39
N THR A 148 -3.63 21.86 20.21
CA THR A 148 -3.17 23.25 20.26
C THR A 148 -2.56 23.68 18.94
N TRP A 149 -1.70 22.85 18.35
CA TRP A 149 -1.01 23.15 17.08
C TRP A 149 -1.95 23.21 15.88
N SER A 150 -3.07 22.48 15.90
CA SER A 150 -4.09 22.55 14.84
C SER A 150 -4.72 23.95 14.69
N GLY A 151 -4.62 24.81 15.72
CA GLY A 151 -5.10 26.18 15.69
C GLY A 151 -4.08 27.22 15.20
N LEU A 152 -2.88 26.82 14.80
CA LEU A 152 -1.88 27.73 14.24
C LEU A 152 -2.29 28.19 12.83
N GLU A 153 -1.96 29.43 12.45
CA GLU A 153 -2.30 29.98 11.14
C GLU A 153 -1.21 29.69 10.11
N GLN A 154 -1.62 29.24 8.90
CA GLN A 154 -0.78 29.14 7.70
C GLN A 154 0.57 28.40 7.89
N GLN A 155 0.56 27.26 8.58
CA GLN A 155 1.76 26.42 8.75
C GLN A 155 1.49 24.95 8.42
N PRO A 156 2.50 24.21 7.90
CA PRO A 156 2.38 22.76 7.72
C PRO A 156 2.00 22.04 9.01
N LEU A 157 2.53 22.48 10.15
CA LEU A 157 2.23 21.92 11.47
C LEU A 157 0.72 21.97 11.78
N ALA A 158 0.04 23.09 11.46
CA ALA A 158 -1.39 23.24 11.68
C ALA A 158 -2.19 22.26 10.84
N TYR A 159 -1.90 22.23 9.53
CA TYR A 159 -2.60 21.36 8.58
C TYR A 159 -2.43 19.88 8.96
N LEU A 160 -1.19 19.44 9.20
CA LEU A 160 -0.91 18.06 9.58
C LEU A 160 -1.60 17.67 10.89
N SER A 161 -1.60 18.58 11.88
CA SER A 161 -2.29 18.36 13.16
C SER A 161 -3.80 18.22 12.98
N ALA A 162 -4.41 19.10 12.18
CA ALA A 162 -5.83 19.00 11.82
C ALA A 162 -6.14 17.71 11.05
N SER A 163 -5.30 17.35 10.06
CA SER A 163 -5.44 16.10 9.29
C SER A 163 -5.45 14.86 10.17
N LEU A 164 -4.59 14.78 11.18
CA LEU A 164 -4.53 13.65 12.10
C LEU A 164 -5.78 13.58 13.00
N LEU A 165 -6.20 14.71 13.58
CA LEU A 165 -7.34 14.78 14.50
C LEU A 165 -8.68 14.53 13.80
N GLU A 166 -8.86 15.14 12.62
CA GLU A 166 -10.11 15.13 11.87
C GLU A 166 -10.15 14.03 10.81
N ARG A 167 -9.04 13.28 10.65
CA ARG A 167 -8.92 12.16 9.73
C ARG A 167 -9.19 12.51 8.26
N ARG A 168 -8.74 13.69 7.81
CA ARG A 168 -8.98 14.22 6.46
C ARG A 168 -7.74 14.90 5.85
N GLY A 169 -7.86 15.30 4.59
CA GLY A 169 -6.88 16.12 3.89
C GLY A 169 -5.94 15.36 2.94
N TYR A 170 -5.91 14.03 3.01
CA TYR A 170 -5.12 13.20 2.11
C TYR A 170 -5.99 12.22 1.34
N CYS A 171 -5.78 12.16 0.03
CA CYS A 171 -6.39 11.18 -0.87
C CYS A 171 -5.34 10.14 -1.27
N ARG A 172 -5.70 8.86 -1.19
CA ARG A 172 -4.86 7.78 -1.72
C ARG A 172 -4.89 7.82 -3.25
N LEU A 173 -3.72 7.76 -3.87
CA LEU A 173 -3.59 7.62 -5.32
C LEU A 173 -3.36 6.16 -5.67
N GLU A 174 -4.21 5.63 -6.53
CA GLU A 174 -4.13 4.26 -7.05
C GLU A 174 -3.43 4.29 -8.41
N VAL A 175 -2.10 4.40 -8.40
CA VAL A 175 -1.28 4.48 -9.61
C VAL A 175 -0.72 3.11 -10.01
N VAL A 176 -0.55 2.89 -11.31
CA VAL A 176 -0.06 1.61 -11.86
C VAL A 176 1.39 1.34 -11.47
N ASP A 177 2.25 2.36 -11.58
CA ASP A 177 3.68 2.30 -11.29
C ASP A 177 4.04 3.48 -10.41
N VAL A 178 4.26 3.19 -9.12
CA VAL A 178 4.56 4.21 -8.09
C VAL A 178 5.92 4.86 -8.34
N ASP A 179 6.93 4.09 -8.74
CA ASP A 179 8.28 4.62 -8.91
C ASP A 179 8.34 5.55 -10.13
N ARG A 180 7.75 5.14 -11.26
CA ARG A 180 7.61 6.00 -12.44
C ARG A 180 6.77 7.24 -12.17
N PHE A 181 5.72 7.12 -11.36
CA PHE A 181 4.90 8.27 -10.95
C PHE A 181 5.70 9.27 -10.12
N ILE A 182 6.50 8.78 -9.17
CA ILE A 182 7.35 9.63 -8.32
C ILE A 182 8.39 10.37 -9.16
N ASP A 183 9.03 9.70 -10.12
CA ASP A 183 10.03 10.36 -10.98
C ASP A 183 9.41 11.47 -11.82
N LYS A 184 8.23 11.23 -12.42
CA LYS A 184 7.48 12.28 -13.11
C LYS A 184 7.02 13.41 -12.19
N ALA A 185 6.67 13.11 -10.93
CA ALA A 185 6.34 14.13 -9.95
C ALA A 185 7.56 15.02 -9.61
N LYS A 186 8.77 14.45 -9.58
CA LYS A 186 10.02 15.22 -9.42
C LYS A 186 10.31 16.09 -10.64
N ASP A 187 9.94 15.66 -11.84
CA ASP A 187 10.10 16.51 -13.04
C ASP A 187 9.27 17.80 -12.93
N ILE A 188 8.06 17.72 -12.35
CA ILE A 188 7.15 18.86 -12.17
C ILE A 188 7.59 19.76 -11.01
N PHE A 189 7.87 19.16 -9.84
CA PHE A 189 8.06 19.90 -8.59
C PHE A 189 9.52 20.03 -8.13
N GLY A 190 10.45 19.37 -8.82
CA GLY A 190 11.84 19.17 -8.41
C GLY A 190 12.02 18.04 -7.39
N ASP A 191 13.28 17.63 -7.17
CA ASP A 191 13.64 16.53 -6.26
C ASP A 191 13.15 16.72 -4.81
N SER A 192 13.03 17.97 -4.37
CA SER A 192 12.57 18.30 -3.01
C SER A 192 11.09 18.01 -2.77
N VAL A 193 10.32 17.57 -3.77
CA VAL A 193 8.88 17.28 -3.64
C VAL A 193 8.61 16.25 -2.54
N LEU A 194 9.50 15.27 -2.36
CA LEU A 194 9.37 14.24 -1.32
C LEU A 194 9.62 14.78 0.09
N GLU A 195 10.25 15.95 0.21
CA GLU A 195 10.38 16.68 1.47
C GLU A 195 9.13 17.53 1.76
N LYS A 196 8.24 17.72 0.78
CA LYS A 196 7.00 18.46 0.95
C LYS A 196 5.93 17.53 1.51
N HIS A 197 5.21 18.02 2.52
CA HIS A 197 4.22 17.22 3.22
C HIS A 197 2.98 16.88 2.38
N PHE A 198 2.75 17.55 1.24
CA PHE A 198 1.57 17.33 0.41
C PHE A 198 1.63 16.04 -0.42
N LEU A 199 2.80 15.43 -0.60
CA LEU A 199 2.96 14.16 -1.30
C LEU A 199 3.69 13.17 -0.38
N ILE A 200 3.00 12.11 0.02
CA ILE A 200 3.52 11.11 0.95
C ILE A 200 3.62 9.76 0.23
N CYS A 201 4.81 9.17 0.24
CA CYS A 201 5.05 7.79 -0.21
C CYS A 201 5.33 6.90 0.99
N LEU A 202 4.65 5.75 1.07
CA LEU A 202 4.79 4.78 2.15
C LEU A 202 5.10 3.41 1.57
N ASP A 203 6.06 2.72 2.20
CA ASP A 203 6.37 1.32 1.90
C ASP A 203 5.70 0.41 2.94
N LYS A 204 4.95 -0.58 2.45
CA LYS A 204 4.49 -1.71 3.25
C LYS A 204 5.35 -2.91 2.90
N MET A 205 6.07 -3.44 3.87
CA MET A 205 6.87 -4.66 3.72
C MET A 205 6.46 -5.67 4.80
N VAL A 206 5.89 -6.79 4.36
CA VAL A 206 5.39 -7.84 5.27
C VAL A 206 6.16 -9.12 5.04
N ASN A 207 6.77 -9.61 6.10
CA ASN A 207 7.39 -10.93 6.15
C ASN A 207 6.65 -11.77 7.20
N MET A 208 6.34 -13.03 6.86
CA MET A 208 5.71 -13.95 7.81
C MET A 208 6.55 -14.13 9.09
N TYR A 209 7.87 -14.23 8.94
CA TYR A 209 8.84 -14.22 10.04
C TYR A 209 10.26 -13.98 9.53
N ASP A 210 11.18 -13.65 10.44
CA ASP A 210 12.60 -13.46 10.10
C ASP A 210 13.29 -14.82 9.91
N LYS A 211 13.59 -15.15 8.66
CA LYS A 211 14.24 -16.43 8.28
C LYS A 211 15.65 -16.58 8.84
N SER A 212 16.34 -15.49 9.18
CA SER A 212 17.68 -15.53 9.77
C SER A 212 17.63 -16.12 11.19
N LYS A 213 16.53 -15.88 11.91
CA LYS A 213 16.28 -16.39 13.26
C LYS A 213 15.70 -17.80 13.16
N GLY A 214 16.41 -18.75 13.76
CA GLY A 214 16.03 -20.16 13.70
C GLY A 214 14.82 -20.47 14.59
N ILE A 215 13.80 -21.07 14.00
CA ILE A 215 12.71 -21.75 14.71
C ILE A 215 12.97 -23.25 14.58
N TYR A 216 12.98 -23.96 15.71
CA TYR A 216 13.47 -25.33 15.77
C TYR A 216 12.36 -26.32 16.07
N ILE A 217 12.26 -27.39 15.29
CA ILE A 217 11.35 -28.50 15.49
C ILE A 217 12.16 -29.71 15.95
N LEU A 218 11.75 -30.31 17.07
CA LEU A 218 12.28 -31.59 17.55
C LEU A 218 11.45 -32.71 16.94
N ASN A 219 12.04 -33.45 16.00
CA ASN A 219 11.35 -34.55 15.35
C ASN A 219 11.22 -35.78 16.25
N ASN A 220 10.37 -36.72 15.86
CA ASN A 220 10.13 -37.95 16.63
C ASN A 220 11.39 -38.84 16.80
N SER A 221 12.43 -38.64 15.97
CA SER A 221 13.73 -39.32 16.08
C SER A 221 14.71 -38.59 17.01
N GLY A 222 14.32 -37.49 17.65
CA GLY A 222 15.18 -36.67 18.51
C GLY A 222 16.11 -35.70 17.78
N ILE A 223 15.97 -35.57 16.46
CA ILE A 223 16.76 -34.68 15.62
C ILE A 223 16.09 -33.30 15.57
N ILE A 224 16.87 -32.25 15.82
CA ILE A 224 16.43 -30.87 15.68
C ILE A 224 16.56 -30.45 14.21
N LYS A 225 15.46 -29.97 13.64
CA LYS A 225 15.41 -29.36 12.30
C LYS A 225 14.91 -27.93 12.38
N ARG A 226 15.21 -27.11 11.38
CA ARG A 226 14.58 -25.79 11.27
C ARG A 226 13.17 -25.91 10.70
N LEU A 227 12.26 -25.02 11.09
CA LEU A 227 10.89 -24.98 10.56
C LEU A 227 10.87 -24.87 9.03
N GLN A 228 11.78 -24.08 8.45
CA GLN A 228 11.94 -23.91 6.99
C GLN A 228 12.22 -25.22 6.25
N GLU A 229 12.86 -26.20 6.90
CA GLU A 229 13.18 -27.49 6.29
C GLU A 229 11.96 -28.44 6.27
N CYS A 230 10.93 -28.10 7.03
CA CYS A 230 9.81 -29.00 7.33
C CYS A 230 8.43 -28.38 7.04
N SER A 231 8.36 -27.13 6.58
CA SER A 231 7.14 -26.38 6.30
C SER A 231 7.22 -25.62 4.98
N ALA A 232 6.19 -25.77 4.15
CA ALA A 232 6.08 -25.07 2.86
C ALA A 232 5.57 -23.62 2.99
N LEU A 233 5.01 -23.24 4.14
CA LEU A 233 4.49 -21.89 4.41
C LEU A 233 5.60 -20.83 4.56
N ALA A 234 6.87 -21.25 4.56
CA ALA A 234 8.07 -20.45 4.77
C ALA A 234 8.45 -19.55 3.56
N GLY A 235 7.51 -18.77 3.00
CA GLY A 235 7.72 -18.09 1.72
C GLY A 235 7.11 -16.71 1.57
N GLU A 236 6.04 -16.39 2.28
CA GLU A 236 5.23 -15.22 1.93
C GLU A 236 5.92 -13.90 2.29
N TYR A 237 6.20 -13.14 1.23
CA TYR A 237 6.70 -11.78 1.24
C TYR A 237 5.73 -10.94 0.42
N SER A 238 5.21 -9.87 1.01
CA SER A 238 4.45 -8.87 0.28
C SER A 238 5.13 -7.52 0.44
N SER A 239 5.29 -6.82 -0.68
CA SER A 239 5.70 -5.42 -0.70
C SER A 239 4.75 -4.60 -1.54
N GLU A 240 4.22 -3.54 -0.95
CA GLU A 240 3.33 -2.59 -1.62
C GLU A 240 3.82 -1.17 -1.33
N LYS A 241 3.62 -0.26 -2.29
CA LYS A 241 3.83 1.17 -2.08
C LYS A 241 2.51 1.90 -2.13
N TYR A 242 2.35 2.89 -1.26
CA TYR A 242 1.16 3.75 -1.23
C TYR A 242 1.58 5.20 -1.44
N ILE A 243 0.82 5.91 -2.27
CA ILE A 243 0.98 7.33 -2.46
C ILE A 243 -0.26 8.04 -1.94
N TYR A 244 -0.05 9.11 -1.18
CA TYR A 244 -1.09 10.00 -0.70
C TYR A 244 -0.79 11.43 -1.12
N TYR A 245 -1.83 12.14 -1.52
CA TYR A 245 -1.73 13.52 -1.99
C TYR A 245 -2.76 14.42 -1.28
N SER A 246 -2.32 15.63 -0.94
CA SER A 246 -3.16 16.71 -0.41
C SER A 246 -3.08 17.95 -1.29
N LYS A 247 -4.12 18.19 -2.09
CA LYS A 247 -4.21 19.39 -2.94
C LYS A 247 -4.27 20.68 -2.12
N GLU A 248 -5.05 20.67 -1.04
CA GLU A 248 -5.19 21.80 -0.13
C GLU A 248 -3.84 22.19 0.47
N LEU A 249 -3.07 21.22 0.97
CA LEU A 249 -1.75 21.50 1.52
C LEU A 249 -0.77 22.03 0.46
N ALA A 250 -0.81 21.47 -0.76
CA ALA A 250 0.03 21.95 -1.87
C ALA A 250 -0.29 23.41 -2.24
N LYS A 251 -1.58 23.75 -2.34
CA LYS A 251 -2.03 25.10 -2.73
C LYS A 251 -1.90 26.10 -1.58
N ASP A 252 -2.48 25.80 -0.42
CA ASP A 252 -2.74 26.80 0.61
C ASP A 252 -1.55 27.03 1.56
N ILE A 253 -0.64 26.05 1.66
CA ILE A 253 0.52 26.11 2.57
C ILE A 253 1.85 26.19 1.80
N TYR A 254 1.97 25.42 0.71
CA TYR A 254 3.18 25.42 -0.10
C TYR A 254 3.16 26.41 -1.26
N ASP A 255 2.03 27.09 -1.49
CA ASP A 255 1.84 28.10 -2.55
C ASP A 255 2.32 27.58 -3.92
N ILE A 256 2.02 26.31 -4.21
CA ILE A 256 2.34 25.72 -5.50
C ILE A 256 1.44 26.36 -6.56
N ASP A 257 2.06 26.77 -7.67
CA ASP A 257 1.39 27.46 -8.75
C ASP A 257 0.34 26.58 -9.45
N GLU A 258 -0.73 27.24 -9.92
CA GLU A 258 -1.89 26.56 -10.49
C GLU A 258 -1.55 25.76 -11.75
N GLU A 259 -0.60 26.23 -12.56
CA GLU A 259 -0.10 25.55 -13.75
C GLU A 259 0.53 24.19 -13.41
N LYS A 260 1.44 24.15 -12.43
CA LYS A 260 2.01 22.86 -11.96
C LYS A 260 0.99 21.96 -11.29
N LEU A 261 0.02 22.52 -10.56
CA LEU A 261 -1.05 21.71 -9.97
C LEU A 261 -1.91 21.06 -11.06
N GLU A 262 -2.23 21.78 -12.14
CA GLU A 262 -2.94 21.25 -13.30
C GLU A 262 -2.13 20.16 -14.00
N GLU A 263 -0.84 20.40 -14.25
CA GLU A 263 0.08 19.41 -14.82
C GLU A 263 0.14 18.13 -13.97
N PHE A 264 0.23 18.27 -12.65
CA PHE A 264 0.24 17.14 -11.74
C PHE A 264 -1.09 16.39 -11.69
N GLU A 265 -2.23 17.08 -11.76
CA GLU A 265 -3.53 16.45 -11.85
C GLU A 265 -3.73 15.67 -13.14
N GLU A 266 -3.18 16.18 -14.25
CA GLU A 266 -3.11 15.41 -15.50
C GLU A 266 -2.24 14.17 -15.35
N LEU A 267 -1.08 14.29 -14.72
CA LEU A 267 -0.22 13.14 -14.42
C LEU A 267 -0.97 12.08 -13.59
N ILE A 268 -1.67 12.50 -12.53
CA ILE A 268 -2.50 11.61 -11.71
C ILE A 268 -3.51 10.90 -12.61
N LYS A 269 -4.32 11.63 -13.40
CA LYS A 269 -5.32 11.03 -14.29
C LYS A 269 -4.71 10.04 -15.27
N ARG A 270 -3.55 10.37 -15.86
CA ARG A 270 -2.84 9.50 -16.81
C ARG A 270 -2.23 8.26 -16.15
N CYS A 271 -1.93 8.27 -14.85
CA CYS A 271 -1.31 7.15 -14.16
C CYS A 271 -2.27 6.33 -13.29
N MET A 272 -3.51 6.80 -13.09
CA MET A 272 -4.53 6.09 -12.31
C MET A 272 -4.89 4.75 -12.93
N LEU A 273 -4.96 3.71 -12.09
CA LEU A 273 -5.32 2.34 -12.47
C LEU A 273 -6.64 2.27 -13.24
N SER A 274 -7.64 3.04 -12.82
CA SER A 274 -8.97 3.08 -13.46
C SER A 274 -8.95 3.56 -14.91
N ASN A 275 -7.96 4.36 -15.28
CA ASN A 275 -7.83 4.93 -16.62
C ASN A 275 -6.87 4.13 -17.50
N ASN A 276 -6.09 3.21 -16.91
CA ASN A 276 -5.09 2.42 -17.62
C ASN A 276 -5.38 0.92 -17.63
N MET A 277 -6.42 0.44 -16.95
CA MET A 277 -6.83 -0.97 -17.03
C MET A 277 -8.20 -1.09 -17.70
N GLU A 278 -8.21 -1.72 -18.87
CA GLU A 278 -9.43 -2.14 -19.53
C GLU A 278 -9.69 -3.61 -19.19
N ILE A 279 -10.84 -3.86 -18.56
CA ILE A 279 -11.32 -5.21 -18.28
C ILE A 279 -12.45 -5.52 -19.26
N GLU A 280 -12.15 -6.27 -20.33
CA GLU A 280 -13.14 -6.67 -21.32
C GLU A 280 -13.76 -8.02 -20.94
N LYS A 281 -15.05 -8.01 -20.55
CA LYS A 281 -15.83 -9.23 -20.29
C LYS A 281 -16.78 -9.49 -21.45
N LYS A 282 -16.42 -10.47 -22.30
CA LYS A 282 -17.28 -10.93 -23.41
C LYS A 282 -18.24 -12.00 -22.91
N TYR A 283 -19.53 -11.74 -23.07
CA TYR A 283 -20.58 -12.70 -22.77
C TYR A 283 -21.31 -13.07 -24.07
N VAL A 284 -21.45 -14.36 -24.33
CA VAL A 284 -22.19 -14.88 -25.49
C VAL A 284 -23.60 -15.22 -25.04
N PHE A 285 -24.59 -14.58 -25.65
CA PHE A 285 -26.00 -14.83 -25.37
C PHE A 285 -26.74 -15.29 -26.64
N PRO A 286 -27.73 -16.20 -26.52
CA PRO A 286 -28.66 -16.46 -27.60
C PRO A 286 -29.39 -15.17 -28.00
N LYS A 287 -29.45 -14.88 -29.31
CA LYS A 287 -30.08 -13.66 -29.85
C LYS A 287 -31.54 -13.50 -29.42
N GLU A 288 -32.21 -14.62 -29.18
CA GLU A 288 -33.61 -14.71 -28.73
C GLU A 288 -33.85 -14.02 -27.38
N ASN A 289 -32.83 -13.97 -26.51
CA ASN A 289 -32.96 -13.44 -25.14
C ASN A 289 -32.40 -12.01 -25.00
N TYR A 290 -31.94 -11.39 -26.09
CA TYR A 290 -31.25 -10.10 -26.04
C TYR A 290 -32.08 -9.01 -25.35
N GLN A 291 -33.36 -8.89 -25.71
CA GLN A 291 -34.23 -7.84 -25.20
C GLN A 291 -34.47 -8.00 -23.69
N GLU A 292 -34.76 -9.22 -23.25
CA GLU A 292 -34.99 -9.55 -21.84
C GLU A 292 -33.76 -9.26 -20.97
N ILE A 293 -32.57 -9.61 -21.47
CA ILE A 293 -31.29 -9.33 -20.79
C ILE A 293 -31.05 -7.82 -20.68
N MET A 294 -31.25 -7.08 -21.77
CA MET A 294 -31.05 -5.62 -21.77
C MET A 294 -32.02 -4.92 -20.82
N ASP A 295 -33.27 -5.36 -20.76
CA ASP A 295 -34.28 -4.78 -19.87
C ASP A 295 -33.95 -5.09 -18.40
N SER A 296 -33.51 -6.31 -18.09
CA SER A 296 -33.04 -6.69 -16.75
C SER A 296 -31.80 -5.89 -16.32
N LEU A 297 -30.83 -5.70 -17.24
CA LEU A 297 -29.63 -4.91 -16.99
C LEU A 297 -29.97 -3.44 -16.70
N LYS A 298 -30.85 -2.83 -17.50
CA LYS A 298 -31.34 -1.46 -17.28
C LYS A 298 -31.98 -1.32 -15.90
N ASN A 299 -32.87 -2.24 -15.53
CA ASN A 299 -33.53 -2.23 -14.23
C ASN A 299 -32.54 -2.37 -13.07
N TYR A 300 -31.55 -3.26 -13.21
CA TYR A 300 -30.49 -3.43 -12.21
C TYR A 300 -29.65 -2.15 -12.03
N LEU A 301 -29.26 -1.50 -13.13
CA LEU A 301 -28.48 -0.26 -13.11
C LEU A 301 -29.27 0.90 -12.49
N LEU A 302 -30.53 1.09 -12.90
CA LEU A 302 -31.41 2.11 -12.34
C LEU A 302 -31.65 1.89 -10.84
N GLY A 303 -31.79 0.62 -10.40
CA GLY A 303 -31.92 0.26 -8.99
C GLY A 303 -30.69 0.57 -8.12
N ARG A 304 -29.54 0.85 -8.73
CA ARG A 304 -28.29 1.25 -8.06
C ARG A 304 -27.93 2.73 -8.29
N ASN A 305 -28.91 3.55 -8.68
CA ASN A 305 -28.73 4.99 -8.94
C ASN A 305 -27.74 5.32 -10.07
N TYR A 306 -27.50 4.40 -11.00
CA TYR A 306 -26.78 4.75 -12.23
C TYR A 306 -27.69 5.53 -13.18
N GLN A 307 -27.11 6.51 -13.88
CA GLN A 307 -27.80 7.25 -14.94
C GLN A 307 -27.52 6.59 -16.29
N ILE A 308 -28.57 6.32 -17.06
CA ILE A 308 -28.46 5.77 -18.41
C ILE A 308 -28.66 6.93 -19.39
N HIS A 309 -27.61 7.27 -20.13
CA HIS A 309 -27.65 8.29 -21.18
C HIS A 309 -27.77 7.61 -22.54
N ASP A 310 -28.87 7.85 -23.24
CA ASP A 310 -29.06 7.34 -24.61
C ASP A 310 -28.23 8.20 -25.56
N MET A 311 -26.98 7.78 -25.78
CA MET A 311 -26.04 8.49 -26.63
C MET A 311 -26.38 8.21 -28.10
N SER A 312 -26.37 9.24 -28.95
CA SER A 312 -26.48 9.06 -30.40
C SER A 312 -25.37 8.13 -30.89
N ARG A 313 -25.67 7.30 -31.91
CA ARG A 313 -24.65 6.45 -32.54
C ARG A 313 -23.49 7.33 -33.01
N LYS A 314 -22.35 7.23 -32.33
CA LYS A 314 -21.09 7.78 -32.83
C LYS A 314 -20.51 6.77 -33.82
N LEU A 315 -20.16 7.24 -35.00
CA LEU A 315 -19.33 6.45 -35.92
C LEU A 315 -17.94 6.38 -35.28
N GLN A 316 -17.46 5.16 -35.07
CA GLN A 316 -16.12 4.89 -34.58
C GLN A 316 -15.38 4.07 -35.64
N VAL A 317 -14.19 4.52 -36.02
CA VAL A 317 -13.27 3.79 -36.90
C VAL A 317 -12.01 3.49 -36.14
N ASP A 318 -11.71 2.20 -35.94
CA ASP A 318 -10.48 1.74 -35.30
C ASP A 318 -9.54 1.17 -36.38
N THR A 319 -8.39 1.80 -36.59
CA THR A 319 -7.33 1.35 -37.51
C THR A 319 -6.20 0.74 -36.71
N TYR A 320 -5.96 -0.56 -36.90
CA TYR A 320 -4.94 -1.31 -36.16
C TYR A 320 -3.63 -1.36 -36.93
N TYR A 321 -2.52 -1.24 -36.21
CA TYR A 321 -1.18 -1.24 -36.76
C TYR A 321 -0.35 -2.36 -36.12
N ASP A 322 0.48 -2.97 -36.95
CA ASP A 322 1.44 -3.99 -36.54
C ASP A 322 2.69 -3.90 -37.42
N THR A 323 3.76 -4.55 -37.01
CA THR A 323 4.95 -4.73 -37.84
C THR A 323 4.69 -5.76 -38.94
N PRO A 324 5.50 -5.79 -40.03
CA PRO A 324 5.33 -6.77 -41.10
C PRO A 324 5.37 -8.24 -40.66
N ASP A 325 6.02 -8.53 -39.53
CA ASP A 325 6.11 -9.85 -38.90
C ASP A 325 5.02 -10.12 -37.83
N ASN A 326 4.04 -9.22 -37.70
CA ASN A 326 2.97 -9.25 -36.69
C ASN A 326 3.52 -9.30 -35.24
N TYR A 327 4.58 -8.54 -34.95
CA TYR A 327 5.25 -8.56 -33.66
C TYR A 327 4.31 -8.19 -32.52
N LEU A 328 3.48 -7.17 -32.67
CA LEU A 328 2.58 -6.72 -31.62
C LEU A 328 1.53 -7.79 -31.33
N ASN A 329 0.84 -8.28 -32.36
CA ASN A 329 -0.18 -9.31 -32.19
C ASN A 329 0.40 -10.62 -31.63
N ASN A 330 1.60 -11.02 -32.07
CA ASN A 330 2.27 -12.24 -31.56
C ASN A 330 2.69 -12.12 -30.09
N ASN A 331 2.81 -10.90 -29.56
CA ASN A 331 3.14 -10.62 -28.17
C ASN A 331 1.93 -10.06 -27.38
N ASP A 332 0.69 -10.27 -27.87
CA ASP A 332 -0.56 -9.81 -27.24
C ASP A 332 -0.65 -8.28 -27.02
N HIS A 333 0.12 -7.49 -27.78
CA HIS A 333 0.00 -6.04 -27.85
C HIS A 333 -0.99 -5.61 -28.93
N THR A 334 -1.53 -4.40 -28.80
CA THR A 334 -2.40 -3.81 -29.81
C THR A 334 -2.14 -2.32 -29.93
N LEU A 335 -1.70 -1.84 -31.09
CA LEU A 335 -1.62 -0.42 -31.40
C LEU A 335 -2.75 -0.06 -32.37
N ARG A 336 -3.50 1.00 -32.06
CA ARG A 336 -4.53 1.50 -32.97
C ARG A 336 -4.65 3.02 -32.94
N PHE A 337 -5.18 3.57 -34.02
CA PHE A 337 -5.83 4.87 -34.02
C PHE A 337 -7.34 4.67 -33.98
N ARG A 338 -8.02 5.45 -33.14
CA ARG A 338 -9.46 5.44 -32.92
C ARG A 338 -10.01 6.81 -33.28
N GLU A 339 -10.84 6.87 -34.32
CA GLU A 339 -11.51 8.09 -34.78
C GLU A 339 -12.97 8.06 -34.30
N VAL A 340 -13.35 9.02 -33.45
CA VAL A 340 -14.69 9.13 -32.84
C VAL A 340 -15.23 10.53 -33.06
N GLY A 341 -16.06 10.72 -34.08
CA GLY A 341 -16.47 12.07 -34.50
C GLY A 341 -15.28 12.85 -35.07
N ASP A 342 -14.99 14.02 -34.50
CA ASP A 342 -13.85 14.87 -34.90
C ASP A 342 -12.57 14.59 -34.08
N ASP A 343 -12.65 13.70 -33.09
CA ASP A 343 -11.52 13.37 -32.22
C ASP A 343 -10.79 12.13 -32.73
N VAL A 344 -9.45 12.19 -32.75
CA VAL A 344 -8.57 11.05 -33.04
C VAL A 344 -7.78 10.72 -31.79
N TYR A 345 -7.73 9.43 -31.44
CA TYR A 345 -6.97 8.91 -30.31
C TYR A 345 -5.98 7.88 -30.81
N ILE A 346 -4.77 7.87 -30.24
CA ILE A 346 -3.85 6.75 -30.37
C ILE A 346 -3.94 5.92 -29.09
N THR A 347 -4.10 4.60 -29.25
CA THR A 347 -4.25 3.66 -28.14
C THR A 347 -3.22 2.54 -28.29
N CYS A 348 -2.49 2.24 -27.22
CA CYS A 348 -1.71 1.00 -27.11
C CYS A 348 -2.25 0.12 -25.97
N LYS A 349 -2.45 -1.17 -26.23
CA LYS A 349 -2.85 -2.17 -25.24
C LYS A 349 -1.71 -3.15 -25.01
N HIS A 350 -1.48 -3.50 -23.75
CA HIS A 350 -0.44 -4.42 -23.30
C HIS A 350 -1.05 -5.58 -22.51
N PRO A 351 -0.48 -6.80 -22.61
CA PRO A 351 -0.90 -7.91 -21.79
C PRO A 351 -0.54 -7.67 -20.30
N VAL A 352 -1.40 -8.11 -19.38
CA VAL A 352 -1.12 -8.09 -17.94
C VAL A 352 -0.51 -9.44 -17.53
N SER A 353 0.62 -9.40 -16.83
CA SER A 353 1.40 -10.60 -16.46
C SER A 353 0.65 -11.63 -15.60
N SER A 354 -0.46 -11.25 -14.96
CA SER A 354 -1.27 -12.10 -14.08
C SER A 354 -2.57 -12.63 -14.70
N SER A 355 -2.95 -12.20 -15.92
CA SER A 355 -4.23 -12.61 -16.51
C SER A 355 -4.09 -13.94 -17.27
N LEU A 356 -4.47 -15.04 -16.62
CA LEU A 356 -4.71 -16.34 -17.29
C LEU A 356 -5.99 -16.26 -18.12
N SER A 357 -5.94 -15.61 -19.28
CA SER A 357 -7.07 -15.51 -20.21
C SER A 357 -6.73 -16.14 -21.56
N HIS A 358 -6.61 -17.47 -21.58
CA HIS A 358 -6.65 -18.18 -22.85
C HIS A 358 -8.11 -18.32 -23.31
N GLY A 359 -8.39 -17.69 -24.44
CA GLY A 359 -9.71 -17.44 -25.01
C GLY A 359 -10.47 -18.68 -25.47
N LEU A 360 -10.99 -19.46 -24.53
CA LEU A 360 -12.11 -20.37 -24.78
C LEU A 360 -13.31 -20.14 -23.84
N GLY A 361 -13.24 -19.12 -22.95
CA GLY A 361 -14.37 -18.68 -22.14
C GLY A 361 -14.08 -17.57 -21.11
N GLY A 362 -12.98 -16.80 -21.24
CA GLY A 362 -12.42 -15.99 -20.16
C GLY A 362 -12.27 -14.50 -20.46
N GLN A 363 -12.47 -13.71 -19.41
CA GLN A 363 -12.17 -12.27 -19.26
C GLN A 363 -10.75 -11.94 -19.72
N LEU A 364 -10.59 -10.94 -20.60
CA LEU A 364 -9.29 -10.42 -21.00
C LEU A 364 -9.02 -9.14 -20.20
N GLU A 365 -7.90 -9.10 -19.49
CA GLU A 365 -7.41 -7.90 -18.80
C GLU A 365 -6.20 -7.36 -19.56
N ARG A 366 -6.27 -6.10 -19.97
CA ARG A 366 -5.19 -5.43 -20.68
C ARG A 366 -4.93 -4.07 -20.07
N LYS A 367 -3.67 -3.68 -20.03
CA LYS A 367 -3.30 -2.29 -19.74
C LYS A 367 -3.52 -1.48 -21.01
N GLU A 368 -4.24 -0.38 -20.95
CA GLU A 368 -4.51 0.53 -22.06
C GLU A 368 -3.85 1.88 -21.79
N GLU A 369 -3.04 2.37 -22.72
CA GLU A 369 -2.55 3.74 -22.75
C GLU A 369 -3.20 4.45 -23.94
N GLU A 370 -3.86 5.59 -23.71
CA GLU A 370 -4.57 6.35 -24.74
C GLU A 370 -4.21 7.84 -24.68
N GLU A 371 -3.99 8.46 -25.84
CA GLU A 371 -3.76 9.91 -25.96
C GLU A 371 -4.50 10.47 -27.16
N ARG A 372 -5.03 11.70 -27.03
CA ARG A 372 -5.67 12.42 -28.13
C ARG A 372 -4.60 13.01 -29.06
N VAL A 373 -4.79 12.85 -30.36
CA VAL A 373 -3.85 13.28 -31.40
C VAL A 373 -4.55 14.10 -32.49
N ASN A 374 -3.78 14.85 -33.28
CA ASN A 374 -4.30 15.71 -34.34
C ASN A 374 -4.56 14.98 -35.67
N GLY A 375 -4.19 13.69 -35.76
CA GLY A 375 -4.38 12.87 -36.96
C GLY A 375 -3.81 11.46 -36.80
N SER A 376 -4.14 10.57 -37.75
CA SER A 376 -3.81 9.13 -37.74
C SER A 376 -2.51 8.75 -38.46
N ASP A 377 -1.60 9.72 -38.65
CA ASP A 377 -0.30 9.50 -39.28
C ASP A 377 0.71 8.92 -38.29
N LEU A 378 1.37 7.81 -38.66
CA LEU A 378 2.33 7.14 -37.77
C LEU A 378 3.59 7.96 -37.52
N ASP A 379 4.14 8.59 -38.55
CA ASP A 379 5.40 9.32 -38.48
C ASP A 379 5.23 10.59 -37.62
N ALA A 380 4.10 11.27 -37.76
CA ALA A 380 3.75 12.43 -36.95
C ALA A 380 3.56 12.10 -35.45
N ASN A 381 3.25 10.85 -35.11
CA ASN A 381 3.01 10.40 -33.74
C ASN A 381 4.10 9.45 -33.21
N GLN A 382 5.27 9.39 -33.88
CA GLN A 382 6.33 8.42 -33.57
C GLN A 382 6.83 8.53 -32.11
N GLU A 383 6.88 9.73 -31.55
CA GLU A 383 7.29 9.95 -30.16
C GLU A 383 6.31 9.31 -29.16
N ILE A 384 5.00 9.49 -29.40
CA ILE A 384 3.93 8.89 -28.58
C ILE A 384 3.95 7.36 -28.70
N ILE A 385 4.10 6.84 -29.92
CA ILE A 385 4.20 5.40 -30.19
C ILE A 385 5.40 4.80 -29.46
N SER A 386 6.57 5.43 -29.58
CA SER A 386 7.79 4.97 -28.92
C SER A 386 7.65 4.97 -27.41
N ARG A 387 6.96 5.97 -26.84
CA ARG A 387 6.69 6.07 -25.42
C ARG A 387 5.72 5.00 -24.92
N PHE A 388 4.70 4.65 -25.70
CA PHE A 388 3.76 3.58 -25.35
C PHE A 388 4.39 2.19 -25.48
N LEU A 389 5.27 1.98 -26.46
CA LEU A 389 5.93 0.68 -26.71
C LEU A 389 7.23 0.46 -25.92
N SER A 390 7.67 1.46 -25.14
CA SER A 390 8.82 1.35 -24.22
C SER A 390 8.39 0.86 -22.84
#